data_AF-A0A1G2F5S9-F1
#
_entry.id   AF-A0A1G2F5S9-F1
#
_cell.length_a   1.000
_cell.length_b   1.000
_cell.length_c   1.000
_cell.angle_alpha   90.00
_cell.angle_beta   90.00
_cell.angle_gamma   90.00
#
_symmetry.space_group_name_H-M   'P 1'
#
loop_
_entity.id
_entity.type
_entity.pdbx_description
1 polymer ?
#
loop_
_entity_poly.entity_id
_entity_poly.type
_entity_poly.pdbx_seq_one_letter_code
_entity_poly.pdbx_strand_id
1 'polypeptide(L)'
;MTQPLTKERGIEEFGFLTMSGAENSILQTIIYYESLGRYPLTAVEIYQYLQKDGLDDKKPSFSQIFSLLKFSPFLLRYVSQQNGFFFRKEFRQLVQQRISRQKIAIFRWKKIRKIVAYLFLAPYLDGLFVSGSLTIDNVKWSSDLDLLVITKKKRIWTARSFLMFLLQIIGQRRHDNVVKGKICLNHYVAQNHLKIQLQNLSNAQLYCQLVPLTNYPQYQNFLAQNSWISNFLFSSSSLKRHHWQRVDEKKWLYRMEKAIAGSIEFLLNNLIGDWLEKSLAAWQGNRIQQKNWPRQLGTDELYLSDETLIFHNPICKNREVMQAYNDKINCL
;
A
#
# COMPACT_ATOMS: atom_id res chain seq x y z
N MET A 1 -4.89 64.82 -21.26
CA MET A 1 -3.46 64.97 -21.60
C MET A 1 -2.76 65.26 -20.28
N THR A 2 -1.85 64.48 -19.72
CA THR A 2 -1.02 63.36 -20.20
C THR A 2 -0.45 62.72 -18.92
N GLN A 3 -0.54 61.39 -18.78
CA GLN A 3 0.21 60.64 -17.75
C GLN A 3 1.71 60.69 -18.07
N PRO A 4 2.61 60.72 -17.06
CA PRO A 4 4.01 60.42 -17.30
C PRO A 4 4.28 58.92 -17.15
N LEU A 5 5.04 58.45 -18.13
CA LEU A 5 5.62 57.13 -18.30
C LEU A 5 6.64 56.79 -17.21
N THR A 6 6.50 55.56 -16.72
CA THR A 6 7.56 54.57 -16.42
C THR A 6 8.88 55.06 -15.84
N LYS A 7 9.13 54.67 -14.58
CA LYS A 7 10.48 54.59 -14.01
C LYS A 7 10.80 53.13 -13.76
N GLU A 8 11.57 52.56 -14.68
CA GLU A 8 12.30 51.32 -14.48
C GLU A 8 13.21 51.44 -13.25
N ARG A 9 13.18 50.44 -12.38
CA ARG A 9 14.29 50.11 -11.48
C ARG A 9 14.42 48.60 -11.39
N GLY A 10 15.48 48.14 -12.06
CA GLY A 10 16.35 47.01 -11.74
C GLY A 10 15.78 45.93 -10.82
N ILE A 11 15.34 44.85 -11.43
CA ILE A 11 15.43 43.53 -10.83
C ILE A 11 16.87 43.08 -11.07
N GLU A 12 17.72 43.25 -10.06
CA GLU A 12 19.08 42.73 -10.07
C GLU A 12 19.06 41.19 -10.09
N GLU A 13 19.87 40.67 -11.00
CA GLU A 13 20.16 39.27 -11.25
C GLU A 13 20.81 38.61 -10.03
N PHE A 14 20.06 37.78 -9.33
CA PHE A 14 20.61 36.59 -8.69
C PHE A 14 19.85 35.38 -9.23
N GLY A 15 20.55 34.57 -10.03
CA GLY A 15 20.02 33.36 -10.66
C GLY A 15 19.60 32.31 -9.64
N PHE A 16 18.42 32.48 -9.06
CA PHE A 16 17.64 31.37 -8.52
C PHE A 16 17.11 30.58 -9.72
N LEU A 17 17.72 29.42 -9.96
CA LEU A 17 17.16 28.37 -10.80
C LEU A 17 15.70 28.16 -10.35
N THR A 18 14.75 28.69 -11.11
CA THR A 18 13.33 28.47 -10.90
C THR A 18 13.10 26.96 -11.04
N MET A 19 12.84 26.30 -9.91
CA MET A 19 12.63 24.86 -9.86
C MET A 19 11.51 24.48 -10.82
N SER A 20 11.76 23.58 -11.76
CA SER A 20 10.64 23.01 -12.51
C SER A 20 9.83 22.11 -11.57
N GLY A 21 8.50 22.16 -11.65
CA GLY A 21 7.64 21.27 -10.84
C GLY A 21 8.02 19.79 -10.98
N ALA A 22 8.54 19.39 -12.14
CA ALA A 22 8.97 18.02 -12.41
C ALA A 22 10.20 17.60 -11.59
N GLU A 23 11.20 18.47 -11.43
CA GLU A 23 12.38 18.19 -10.60
C GLU A 23 11.99 18.03 -9.14
N ASN A 24 11.11 18.90 -8.63
CA ASN A 24 10.61 18.80 -7.27
C ASN A 24 9.86 17.48 -7.05
N SER A 25 8.91 17.14 -7.93
CA SER A 25 8.18 15.88 -7.85
C SER A 25 9.10 14.65 -7.90
N ILE A 26 10.16 14.67 -8.73
CA ILE A 26 11.15 13.59 -8.80
C ILE A 26 11.88 13.46 -7.45
N LEU A 27 12.40 14.57 -6.91
CA LEU A 27 13.15 14.58 -5.66
C LEU A 27 12.28 14.10 -4.49
N GLN A 28 11.06 14.62 -4.39
CA GLN A 28 10.07 14.20 -3.40
C GLN A 28 9.74 12.72 -3.48
N THR A 29 9.51 12.18 -4.69
CA THR A 29 9.33 10.73 -4.88
C THR A 29 10.53 9.96 -4.34
N ILE A 30 11.77 10.37 -4.62
CA ILE A 30 12.97 9.69 -4.09
C ILE A 30 13.01 9.75 -2.56
N ILE A 31 12.73 10.92 -1.96
CA ILE A 31 12.73 11.12 -0.50
C ILE A 31 11.66 10.27 0.18
N TYR A 32 10.46 10.17 -0.40
CA TYR A 32 9.39 9.33 0.14
C TYR A 32 9.83 7.86 0.24
N TYR A 33 10.42 7.31 -0.82
CA TYR A 33 10.89 5.91 -0.83
C TYR A 33 12.13 5.68 0.04
N GLU A 34 12.93 6.73 0.27
CA GLU A 34 13.96 6.70 1.29
C GLU A 34 13.35 6.59 2.70
N SER A 35 12.30 7.35 3.01
CA SER A 35 11.59 7.29 4.30
C SER A 35 10.79 5.98 4.48
N LEU A 36 10.24 5.43 3.40
CA LEU A 36 9.48 4.17 3.42
C LEU A 36 10.34 2.95 3.83
N GLY A 37 11.65 3.02 3.62
CA GLY A 37 12.57 1.99 4.06
C GLY A 37 13.90 1.96 3.33
N ARG A 38 14.43 3.12 2.93
CA ARG A 38 15.68 3.27 2.17
C ARG A 38 15.67 2.45 0.89
N TYR A 39 14.71 2.74 0.02
CA TYR A 39 14.45 2.01 -1.22
C TYR A 39 14.92 2.77 -2.45
N PRO A 40 16.07 2.41 -3.05
CA PRO A 40 16.50 2.98 -4.32
C PRO A 40 15.53 2.66 -5.45
N LEU A 41 15.16 3.68 -6.20
CA LEU A 41 14.22 3.58 -7.30
C LEU A 41 14.94 3.47 -8.63
N THR A 42 14.40 2.68 -9.55
CA THR A 42 14.76 2.77 -10.97
C THR A 42 14.08 3.99 -11.62
N ALA A 43 14.59 4.47 -12.76
CA ALA A 43 13.92 5.55 -13.50
C ALA A 43 12.46 5.22 -13.84
N VAL A 44 12.16 3.94 -14.13
CA VAL A 44 10.78 3.50 -14.41
C VAL A 44 9.91 3.57 -13.15
N GLU A 45 10.44 3.20 -11.99
CA GLU A 45 9.71 3.33 -10.72
C GLU A 45 9.48 4.81 -10.35
N ILE A 46 10.45 5.69 -10.59
CA ILE A 46 10.26 7.14 -10.41
C ILE A 46 9.13 7.64 -11.30
N TYR A 47 9.14 7.29 -12.58
CA TYR A 47 8.06 7.65 -13.50
C TYR A 47 6.70 7.06 -13.07
N GLN A 48 6.66 5.84 -12.56
CA GLN A 48 5.43 5.19 -12.12
C GLN A 48 4.85 5.82 -10.85
N TYR A 49 5.71 6.10 -9.86
CA TYR A 49 5.32 6.59 -8.54
C TYR A 49 5.51 8.11 -8.38
N LEU A 50 5.57 8.83 -9.50
CA LEU A 50 5.75 10.26 -9.53
C LEU A 50 4.62 10.95 -8.77
N GLN A 51 5.00 11.76 -7.78
CA GLN A 51 4.07 12.61 -7.04
C GLN A 51 3.59 13.76 -7.92
N LYS A 52 2.36 14.23 -7.70
CA LYS A 52 1.76 15.36 -8.44
C LYS A 52 2.10 16.74 -7.86
N ASP A 53 2.89 16.82 -6.80
CA ASP A 53 3.06 18.07 -6.05
C ASP A 53 3.58 19.23 -6.94
N GLY A 54 2.74 20.25 -7.12
CA GLY A 54 3.01 21.42 -7.95
C GLY A 54 2.98 21.19 -9.47
N LEU A 55 2.56 20.02 -9.95
CA LEU A 55 2.40 19.74 -11.38
C LEU A 55 0.93 19.79 -11.79
N ASP A 56 0.67 20.37 -12.96
CA ASP A 56 -0.61 20.22 -13.66
C ASP A 56 -0.94 18.73 -13.88
N ASP A 57 -2.20 18.43 -14.23
CA ASP A 57 -2.64 17.05 -14.51
C ASP A 57 -1.90 16.36 -15.66
N LYS A 58 -1.04 17.09 -16.39
CA LYS A 58 -0.18 16.55 -17.43
C LYS A 58 1.10 15.94 -16.86
N LYS A 59 1.13 14.61 -16.81
CA LYS A 59 2.33 13.84 -16.43
C LYS A 59 3.50 14.12 -17.40
N PRO A 60 4.71 14.45 -16.90
CA PRO A 60 5.92 14.49 -17.72
C PRO A 60 6.17 13.15 -18.43
N SER A 61 6.72 13.18 -19.64
CA SER A 61 7.06 11.95 -20.36
C SER A 61 8.22 11.21 -19.69
N PHE A 62 8.33 9.90 -19.95
CA PHE A 62 9.45 9.12 -19.41
C PHE A 62 10.81 9.66 -19.85
N SER A 63 10.93 10.10 -21.11
CA SER A 63 12.14 10.70 -21.67
C SER A 63 12.51 11.99 -20.93
N GLN A 64 11.53 12.85 -20.63
CA GLN A 64 11.74 14.06 -19.84
C GLN A 64 12.27 13.74 -18.44
N ILE A 65 11.62 12.82 -17.72
CA ILE A 65 12.08 12.40 -16.37
C ILE A 65 13.50 11.83 -16.43
N PHE A 66 13.78 10.98 -17.41
CA PHE A 66 15.10 10.38 -17.57
C PHE A 66 16.18 11.43 -17.88
N SER A 67 15.86 12.42 -18.72
CA SER A 67 16.74 13.55 -19.01
C SER A 67 17.02 14.37 -17.76
N LEU A 68 16.00 14.73 -16.99
CA LEU A 68 16.15 15.48 -15.72
C LEU A 68 17.04 14.71 -14.74
N LEU A 69 16.80 13.40 -14.54
CA LEU A 69 17.62 12.57 -13.65
C LEU A 69 19.10 12.51 -14.03
N LYS A 70 19.43 12.76 -15.31
CA LYS A 70 20.79 12.67 -15.84
C LYS A 70 21.50 14.01 -15.94
N PHE A 71 20.77 15.07 -16.27
CA PHE A 71 21.36 16.34 -16.71
C PHE A 71 20.91 17.55 -15.90
N SER A 72 19.90 17.44 -15.03
CA SER A 72 19.49 18.57 -14.18
C SER A 72 20.58 18.89 -13.15
N PRO A 73 21.16 20.11 -13.16
CA PRO A 73 22.13 20.53 -12.14
C PRO A 73 21.53 20.47 -10.72
N PHE A 74 20.23 20.77 -10.60
CA PHE A 74 19.51 20.71 -9.33
C PHE A 74 19.42 19.27 -8.80
N LEU A 75 18.94 18.32 -9.60
CA LEU A 75 18.81 16.93 -9.15
C LEU A 75 20.18 16.30 -8.86
N LEU A 76 21.21 16.61 -9.63
CA LEU A 76 22.58 16.11 -9.42
C LEU A 76 23.20 16.58 -8.09
N ARG A 77 22.68 17.66 -7.48
CA ARG A 77 23.08 18.10 -6.13
C ARG A 77 22.62 17.11 -5.06
N TYR A 78 21.43 16.54 -5.19
CA TYR A 78 20.77 15.75 -4.14
C TYR A 78 20.73 14.23 -4.44
N VAL A 79 20.68 13.86 -5.72
CA VAL A 79 20.45 12.51 -6.21
C VAL A 79 21.76 11.92 -6.74
N SER A 80 22.00 10.66 -6.43
CA SER A 80 23.08 9.84 -6.97
C SER A 80 22.53 8.61 -7.65
N GLN A 81 23.33 8.04 -8.55
CA GLN A 81 22.97 6.86 -9.31
C GLN A 81 24.02 5.76 -9.16
N GLN A 82 23.57 4.51 -9.01
CA GLN A 82 24.42 3.33 -9.08
C GLN A 82 23.61 2.14 -9.63
N ASN A 83 24.16 1.40 -10.60
CA ASN A 83 23.53 0.22 -11.22
C ASN A 83 22.09 0.44 -11.69
N GLY A 84 21.79 1.63 -12.24
CA GLY A 84 20.43 1.96 -12.70
C GLY A 84 19.45 2.38 -11.59
N PHE A 85 19.88 2.38 -10.32
CA PHE A 85 19.10 2.89 -9.21
C PHE A 85 19.48 4.32 -8.86
N PHE A 86 18.47 5.11 -8.49
CA PHE A 86 18.55 6.50 -8.07
C PHE A 86 18.15 6.61 -6.59
N PHE A 87 18.92 7.36 -5.82
CA PHE A 87 18.77 7.53 -4.38
C PHE A 87 19.45 8.83 -3.92
N ARG A 88 19.16 9.30 -2.71
CA ARG A 88 19.85 10.48 -2.14
C ARG A 88 21.34 10.20 -1.93
N LYS A 89 22.19 11.18 -2.25
CA LYS A 89 23.66 11.10 -2.30
C LYS A 89 24.33 10.57 -1.02
N GLU A 90 23.67 10.77 0.13
CA GLU A 90 24.13 10.34 1.45
C GLU A 90 24.15 8.81 1.65
N PHE A 91 23.56 8.01 0.74
CA PHE A 91 23.32 6.59 1.00
C PHE A 91 23.90 5.63 -0.07
N ARG A 92 25.23 5.44 -0.10
CA ARG A 92 25.90 4.57 -1.10
C ARG A 92 25.64 3.06 -0.95
N GLN A 93 25.26 2.56 0.24
CA GLN A 93 25.08 1.12 0.48
C GLN A 93 23.67 0.57 0.14
N LEU A 94 22.76 1.39 -0.41
CA LEU A 94 21.37 0.97 -0.58
C LEU A 94 21.14 -0.03 -1.72
N VAL A 95 22.00 -0.04 -2.74
CA VAL A 95 21.83 -0.94 -3.90
C VAL A 95 21.98 -2.40 -3.50
N GLN A 96 22.97 -2.75 -2.67
CA GLN A 96 23.12 -4.12 -2.18
C GLN A 96 21.95 -4.54 -1.29
N GLN A 97 21.48 -3.62 -0.44
CA GLN A 97 20.30 -3.84 0.38
C GLN A 97 19.05 -4.10 -0.49
N ARG A 98 18.82 -3.29 -1.53
CA ARG A 98 17.73 -3.46 -2.51
C ARG A 98 17.75 -4.85 -3.12
N ILE A 99 18.90 -5.29 -3.64
CA ILE A 99 19.08 -6.61 -4.26
C ILE A 99 18.80 -7.72 -3.24
N SER A 100 19.30 -7.60 -2.01
CA SER A 100 19.05 -8.59 -0.96
C SER A 100 17.56 -8.73 -0.63
N ARG A 101 16.83 -7.61 -0.54
CA ARG A 101 15.39 -7.60 -0.22
C ARG A 101 14.55 -8.13 -1.37
N GLN A 102 14.93 -7.88 -2.62
CA GLN A 102 14.30 -8.49 -3.78
C GLN A 102 14.41 -10.02 -3.77
N LYS A 103 15.58 -10.58 -3.41
CA LYS A 103 15.75 -12.03 -3.25
C LYS A 103 14.81 -12.61 -2.19
N ILE A 104 14.65 -11.91 -1.06
CA ILE A 104 13.69 -12.29 0.00
C ILE A 104 12.26 -12.22 -0.54
N ALA A 105 11.91 -11.15 -1.27
CA ALA A 105 10.59 -10.96 -1.84
C ALA A 105 10.17 -12.12 -2.75
N ILE A 106 11.08 -12.61 -3.61
CA ILE A 106 10.82 -13.77 -4.48
C ILE A 106 10.39 -15.00 -3.64
N PHE A 107 11.09 -15.27 -2.54
CA PHE A 107 10.74 -16.37 -1.64
C PHE A 107 9.38 -16.12 -0.95
N ARG A 108 9.11 -14.89 -0.51
CA ARG A 108 7.84 -14.51 0.12
C ARG A 108 6.65 -14.62 -0.85
N TRP A 109 6.82 -14.21 -2.11
CA TRP A 109 5.82 -14.37 -3.16
C TRP A 109 5.51 -15.85 -3.47
N LYS A 110 6.52 -16.73 -3.45
CA LYS A 110 6.28 -18.18 -3.56
C LYS A 110 5.52 -18.72 -2.36
N LYS A 111 5.87 -18.26 -1.15
CA LYS A 111 5.21 -18.68 0.09
C LYS A 111 3.75 -18.22 0.14
N ILE A 112 3.47 -16.95 -0.15
CA ILE A 112 2.12 -16.39 -0.04
C ILE A 112 1.15 -17.09 -0.98
N ARG A 113 1.56 -17.38 -2.23
CA ARG A 113 0.75 -18.11 -3.22
C ARG A 113 0.34 -19.51 -2.77
N LYS A 114 1.20 -20.19 -2.00
CA LYS A 114 0.85 -21.52 -1.44
C LYS A 114 -0.14 -21.39 -0.29
N ILE A 115 0.04 -20.40 0.57
CA ILE A 115 -0.80 -20.23 1.76
C ILE A 115 -2.20 -19.74 1.40
N VAL A 116 -2.30 -18.82 0.45
CA VAL A 116 -3.59 -18.21 0.12
C VAL A 116 -4.58 -19.17 -0.54
N ALA A 117 -4.12 -20.28 -1.11
CA ALA A 117 -5.00 -21.37 -1.56
C ALA A 117 -5.94 -21.82 -0.44
N TYR A 118 -5.38 -22.16 0.72
CA TYR A 118 -6.16 -22.57 1.91
C TYR A 118 -7.12 -21.49 2.41
N LEU A 119 -6.87 -20.21 2.14
CA LEU A 119 -7.74 -19.13 2.58
C LEU A 119 -9.02 -19.02 1.76
N PHE A 120 -9.08 -19.61 0.57
CA PHE A 120 -10.29 -19.60 -0.26
C PHE A 120 -11.41 -20.49 0.29
N LEU A 121 -11.10 -21.36 1.25
CA LEU A 121 -12.09 -22.10 2.05
C LEU A 121 -12.87 -21.20 3.01
N ALA A 122 -12.40 -19.97 3.27
CA ALA A 122 -13.11 -19.06 4.14
C ALA A 122 -14.44 -18.60 3.47
N PRO A 123 -15.60 -18.78 4.14
CA PRO A 123 -16.85 -18.22 3.66
C PRO A 123 -16.79 -16.70 3.67
N TYR A 124 -17.56 -16.09 2.77
CA TYR A 124 -17.71 -14.65 2.62
C TYR A 124 -16.44 -13.91 2.19
N LEU A 125 -15.35 -14.61 1.86
CA LEU A 125 -14.18 -14.02 1.21
C LEU A 125 -14.50 -13.68 -0.25
N ASP A 126 -14.42 -12.39 -0.57
CA ASP A 126 -14.70 -11.84 -1.89
C ASP A 126 -13.41 -11.45 -2.63
N GLY A 127 -12.41 -10.91 -1.94
CA GLY A 127 -11.13 -10.52 -2.54
C GLY A 127 -9.98 -10.60 -1.55
N LEU A 128 -8.76 -10.85 -2.06
CA LEU A 128 -7.56 -10.92 -1.24
C LEU A 128 -6.37 -10.27 -1.94
N PHE A 129 -5.88 -9.16 -1.40
CA PHE A 129 -4.85 -8.34 -2.03
C PHE A 129 -3.62 -8.24 -1.12
N VAL A 130 -2.43 -8.40 -1.70
CA VAL A 130 -1.16 -8.18 -0.99
C VAL A 130 -0.91 -6.68 -0.87
N SER A 131 -0.48 -6.26 0.31
CA SER A 131 -0.12 -4.87 0.64
C SER A 131 1.26 -4.78 1.29
N GLY A 132 1.66 -3.57 1.66
CA GLY A 132 2.87 -3.31 2.45
C GLY A 132 4.19 -3.58 1.69
N SER A 133 5.25 -3.90 2.44
CA SER A 133 6.61 -3.92 1.87
C SER A 133 6.87 -4.98 0.80
N LEU A 134 6.01 -6.01 0.72
CA LEU A 134 6.13 -7.07 -0.28
C LEU A 134 5.73 -6.57 -1.68
N THR A 135 4.78 -5.63 -1.79
CA THR A 135 4.30 -5.12 -3.09
C THR A 135 5.34 -4.30 -3.84
N ILE A 136 6.40 -3.84 -3.17
CA ILE A 136 7.57 -3.18 -3.78
C ILE A 136 8.85 -4.02 -3.67
N ASP A 137 8.74 -5.30 -3.31
CA ASP A 137 9.91 -6.16 -3.14
C ASP A 137 10.96 -5.59 -2.17
N ASN A 138 10.50 -4.84 -1.16
CA ASN A 138 11.32 -4.18 -0.13
C ASN A 138 11.18 -4.85 1.25
N VAL A 139 10.88 -6.14 1.25
CA VAL A 139 10.57 -6.91 2.46
C VAL A 139 11.86 -7.30 3.20
N LYS A 140 11.86 -7.20 4.54
CA LYS A 140 12.97 -7.69 5.38
C LYS A 140 12.74 -9.16 5.75
N TRP A 141 13.79 -9.85 6.18
CA TRP A 141 13.65 -11.22 6.69
C TRP A 141 12.69 -11.31 7.88
N SER A 142 12.67 -10.31 8.76
CA SER A 142 11.79 -10.21 9.94
C SER A 142 10.36 -9.76 9.63
N SER A 143 10.10 -9.25 8.42
CA SER A 143 8.78 -8.76 8.04
C SER A 143 7.75 -9.87 7.95
N ASP A 144 6.52 -9.51 8.28
CA ASP A 144 5.30 -10.25 8.00
C ASP A 144 4.79 -10.00 6.57
N LEU A 145 3.65 -10.60 6.25
CA LEU A 145 3.00 -10.55 4.95
C LEU A 145 1.61 -9.93 5.13
N ASP A 146 1.48 -8.68 4.75
CA ASP A 146 0.25 -7.90 4.88
C ASP A 146 -0.75 -8.27 3.77
N LEU A 147 -1.99 -8.55 4.17
CA LEU A 147 -3.10 -8.83 3.28
C LEU A 147 -4.28 -7.91 3.60
N LEU A 148 -4.76 -7.22 2.57
CA LEU A 148 -6.07 -6.59 2.55
C LEU A 148 -7.11 -7.61 2.11
N VAL A 149 -8.19 -7.72 2.88
CA VAL A 149 -9.28 -8.67 2.67
C VAL A 149 -10.53 -7.90 2.28
N ILE A 150 -11.16 -8.31 1.18
CA ILE A 150 -12.51 -7.87 0.82
C ILE A 150 -13.49 -8.98 1.19
N THR A 151 -14.54 -8.62 1.93
CA THR A 151 -15.58 -9.56 2.35
C THR A 151 -16.94 -9.22 1.73
N LYS A 152 -17.85 -10.18 1.69
CA LYS A 152 -19.26 -9.91 1.41
C LYS A 152 -19.85 -8.95 2.46
N LYS A 153 -20.89 -8.21 2.06
CA LYS A 153 -21.60 -7.26 2.91
C LYS A 153 -22.13 -7.94 4.19
N LYS A 154 -22.03 -7.26 5.33
CA LYS A 154 -22.54 -7.71 6.66
C LYS A 154 -21.96 -9.04 7.18
N ARG A 155 -20.78 -9.47 6.70
CA ARG A 155 -20.17 -10.77 7.05
C ARG A 155 -18.69 -10.66 7.41
N ILE A 156 -18.24 -9.46 7.77
CA ILE A 156 -16.82 -9.14 7.97
C ILE A 156 -16.25 -9.91 9.16
N TRP A 157 -17.01 -10.07 10.25
CA TRP A 157 -16.56 -10.71 11.48
C TRP A 157 -16.53 -12.23 11.36
N THR A 158 -17.52 -12.80 10.66
CA THR A 158 -17.54 -14.22 10.30
C THR A 158 -16.38 -14.56 9.37
N ALA A 159 -16.22 -13.83 8.26
CA ALA A 159 -15.11 -14.03 7.32
C ALA A 159 -13.75 -13.95 8.03
N ARG A 160 -13.57 -12.93 8.87
CA ARG A 160 -12.37 -12.75 9.68
C ARG A 160 -12.11 -13.95 10.60
N SER A 161 -13.13 -14.46 11.28
CA SER A 161 -12.98 -15.59 12.20
C SER A 161 -12.51 -16.85 11.47
N PHE A 162 -13.11 -17.16 10.32
CA PHE A 162 -12.69 -18.29 9.49
C PHE A 162 -11.27 -18.12 8.96
N LEU A 163 -10.91 -16.94 8.45
CA LEU A 163 -9.55 -16.67 7.98
C LEU A 163 -8.52 -16.81 9.11
N MET A 164 -8.82 -16.27 10.29
CA MET A 164 -7.96 -16.40 11.47
C MET A 164 -7.82 -17.85 11.93
N PHE A 165 -8.89 -18.64 11.85
CA PHE A 165 -8.90 -20.06 12.17
C PHE A 165 -8.08 -20.88 11.16
N LEU A 166 -8.29 -20.68 9.86
CA LEU A 166 -7.53 -21.35 8.81
C LEU A 166 -6.03 -21.04 8.93
N LEU A 167 -5.67 -19.76 9.13
CA LEU A 167 -4.29 -19.35 9.36
C LEU A 167 -3.69 -19.98 10.63
N GLN A 168 -4.49 -20.21 11.67
CA GLN A 168 -4.05 -20.87 12.89
C GLN A 168 -3.73 -22.35 12.62
N ILE A 169 -4.60 -23.06 11.91
CA ILE A 169 -4.43 -24.49 11.58
C ILE A 169 -3.14 -24.71 10.79
N ILE A 170 -2.91 -23.91 9.74
CA ILE A 170 -1.70 -24.02 8.91
C ILE A 170 -0.46 -23.39 9.57
N GLY A 171 -0.59 -22.90 10.80
CA GLY A 171 0.47 -22.27 11.57
C GLY A 171 1.05 -21.01 10.91
N GLN A 172 0.29 -20.29 10.08
CA GLN A 172 0.75 -19.06 9.41
C GLN A 172 0.18 -17.77 10.02
N ARG A 173 -0.62 -17.87 11.07
CA ARG A 173 -1.14 -16.72 11.80
C ARG A 173 -0.04 -15.98 12.56
N ARG A 174 0.05 -14.66 12.34
CA ARG A 174 0.82 -13.75 13.19
C ARG A 174 0.17 -13.66 14.58
N HIS A 175 0.96 -13.86 15.64
CA HIS A 175 0.52 -13.66 17.02
C HIS A 175 1.71 -13.23 17.89
N ASP A 176 1.51 -12.21 18.71
CA ASP A 176 2.48 -11.71 19.70
C ASP A 176 3.92 -11.61 19.14
N ASN A 177 4.86 -12.39 19.67
CA ASN A 177 6.28 -12.38 19.25
C ASN A 177 6.55 -13.15 17.94
N VAL A 178 5.54 -13.85 17.40
CA VAL A 178 5.64 -14.66 16.18
C VAL A 178 5.18 -13.83 14.98
N VAL A 179 6.09 -12.96 14.51
CA VAL A 179 5.84 -12.04 13.38
C VAL A 179 6.47 -12.56 12.08
N LYS A 180 7.70 -13.05 12.17
CA LYS A 180 8.57 -13.31 11.02
C LYS A 180 7.91 -14.19 9.96
N GLY A 181 7.58 -13.60 8.82
CA GLY A 181 7.05 -14.31 7.66
C GLY A 181 5.68 -14.92 7.83
N LYS A 182 4.93 -14.52 8.86
CA LYS A 182 3.54 -14.91 9.07
C LYS A 182 2.62 -13.98 8.29
N ILE A 183 1.37 -14.39 8.09
CA ILE A 183 0.35 -13.57 7.46
C ILE A 183 -0.29 -12.68 8.51
N CYS A 184 -0.37 -11.39 8.17
CA CYS A 184 -1.09 -10.38 8.92
C CYS A 184 -2.31 -9.95 8.11
N LEU A 185 -3.50 -10.19 8.66
CA LEU A 185 -4.74 -9.68 8.11
C LEU A 185 -5.03 -8.33 8.77
N ASN A 186 -4.40 -7.28 8.23
CA ASN A 186 -4.35 -5.97 8.85
C ASN A 186 -5.50 -5.05 8.40
N HIS A 187 -6.14 -5.34 7.27
CA HIS A 187 -7.19 -4.49 6.73
C HIS A 187 -8.30 -5.33 6.10
N TYR A 188 -9.54 -5.11 6.56
CA TYR A 188 -10.75 -5.70 6.02
C TYR A 188 -11.69 -4.62 5.54
N VAL A 189 -12.31 -4.83 4.39
CA VAL A 189 -13.30 -3.93 3.82
C VAL A 189 -14.46 -4.72 3.23
N ALA A 190 -15.70 -4.34 3.54
CA ALA A 190 -16.87 -4.94 2.94
C ALA A 190 -17.07 -4.47 1.49
N GLN A 191 -17.66 -5.31 0.65
CA GLN A 191 -17.89 -5.06 -0.78
C GLN A 191 -18.62 -3.73 -1.09
N ASN A 192 -19.44 -3.22 -0.16
CA ASN A 192 -20.19 -1.96 -0.28
C ASN A 192 -19.47 -0.73 0.31
N HIS A 193 -18.29 -0.91 0.92
CA HIS A 193 -17.55 0.16 1.61
C HIS A 193 -16.08 0.24 1.16
N LEU A 194 -15.82 0.00 -0.13
CA LEU A 194 -14.45 -0.07 -0.68
C LEU A 194 -13.66 1.25 -0.61
N LYS A 195 -14.35 2.38 -0.47
CA LYS A 195 -13.72 3.70 -0.43
C LYS A 195 -12.98 3.89 0.89
N ILE A 196 -11.68 4.12 0.82
CA ILE A 196 -10.87 4.43 1.99
C ILE A 196 -11.12 5.86 2.45
N GLN A 197 -11.38 6.03 3.74
CA GLN A 197 -11.70 7.32 4.34
C GLN A 197 -10.45 8.20 4.53
N LEU A 198 -9.34 7.63 4.98
CA LEU A 198 -8.10 8.37 5.20
C LEU A 198 -7.33 8.55 3.89
N GLN A 199 -7.45 9.73 3.27
CA GLN A 199 -6.85 10.04 1.98
C GLN A 199 -5.60 10.91 2.18
N ASN A 200 -4.43 10.29 2.07
CA ASN A 200 -3.14 10.98 2.14
C ASN A 200 -2.13 10.31 1.21
N LEU A 201 -0.96 10.94 1.02
CA LEU A 201 0.09 10.43 0.14
C LEU A 201 0.52 9.00 0.51
N SER A 202 0.68 8.68 1.80
CA SER A 202 1.11 7.35 2.21
C SER A 202 0.08 6.27 1.87
N ASN A 203 -1.21 6.56 2.07
CA ASN A 203 -2.28 5.66 1.68
C ASN A 203 -2.42 5.59 0.16
N ALA A 204 -2.23 6.69 -0.56
CA ALA A 204 -2.21 6.68 -2.03
C ALA A 204 -1.12 5.72 -2.55
N GLN A 205 0.10 5.81 -2.00
CA GLN A 205 1.21 4.90 -2.33
C GLN A 205 0.91 3.46 -1.93
N LEU A 206 0.37 3.22 -0.72
CA LEU A 206 0.02 1.88 -0.26
C LEU A 206 -1.02 1.21 -1.18
N TYR A 207 -2.11 1.92 -1.49
CA TYR A 207 -3.25 1.35 -2.21
C TYR A 207 -3.02 1.26 -3.72
N CYS A 208 -2.25 2.17 -4.33
CA CYS A 208 -1.90 2.05 -5.76
C CYS A 208 -0.98 0.86 -6.06
N GLN A 209 -0.27 0.36 -5.03
CA GLN A 209 0.66 -0.75 -5.13
C GLN A 209 0.05 -2.10 -4.78
N LEU A 210 -1.23 -2.17 -4.41
CA LEU A 210 -1.90 -3.44 -4.09
C LEU A 210 -1.74 -4.46 -5.21
N VAL A 211 -1.53 -5.73 -4.83
CA VAL A 211 -1.46 -6.83 -5.80
C VAL A 211 -2.60 -7.81 -5.53
N PRO A 212 -3.61 -7.91 -6.41
CA PRO A 212 -4.71 -8.82 -6.22
C PRO A 212 -4.30 -10.26 -6.47
N LEU A 213 -4.57 -11.14 -5.50
CA LEU A 213 -4.33 -12.58 -5.62
C LEU A 213 -5.53 -13.32 -6.21
N THR A 214 -6.74 -12.81 -5.98
CA THR A 214 -8.01 -13.32 -6.50
C THR A 214 -8.96 -12.15 -6.81
N ASN A 215 -10.00 -12.42 -7.59
CA ASN A 215 -11.10 -11.53 -7.92
C ASN A 215 -10.64 -10.18 -8.47
N TYR A 216 -10.03 -10.23 -9.65
CA TYR A 216 -9.55 -9.03 -10.34
C TYR A 216 -10.65 -7.98 -10.64
N PRO A 217 -11.88 -8.36 -11.02
CA PRO A 217 -12.97 -7.39 -11.17
C PRO A 217 -13.21 -6.59 -9.88
N GLN A 218 -13.15 -7.24 -8.72
CA GLN A 218 -13.30 -6.54 -7.43
C GLN A 218 -12.12 -5.61 -7.14
N TYR A 219 -10.91 -5.95 -7.56
CA TYR A 219 -9.77 -5.04 -7.51
C TYR A 219 -9.98 -3.79 -8.38
N GLN A 220 -10.52 -3.95 -9.58
CA GLN A 220 -10.85 -2.82 -10.45
C GLN A 220 -11.92 -1.92 -9.81
N ASN A 221 -12.94 -2.51 -9.20
CA ASN A 221 -13.95 -1.77 -8.44
C ASN A 221 -13.32 -1.01 -7.25
N PHE A 222 -12.42 -1.66 -6.51
CA PHE A 222 -11.68 -1.02 -5.42
C PHE A 222 -10.89 0.20 -5.91
N LEU A 223 -10.17 0.09 -7.03
CA LEU A 223 -9.44 1.23 -7.61
C LEU A 223 -10.39 2.34 -8.07
N ALA A 224 -11.53 1.99 -8.68
CA ALA A 224 -12.52 2.97 -9.14
C ALA A 224 -13.12 3.79 -7.97
N GLN A 225 -13.42 3.13 -6.85
CA GLN A 225 -13.93 3.78 -5.63
C GLN A 225 -12.86 4.63 -4.92
N ASN A 226 -11.58 4.39 -5.22
CA ASN A 226 -10.43 5.11 -4.67
C ASN A 226 -9.75 5.99 -5.73
N SER A 227 -10.55 6.62 -6.60
CA SER A 227 -10.06 7.56 -7.62
C SER A 227 -9.25 8.72 -7.04
N TRP A 228 -9.49 9.11 -5.78
CA TRP A 228 -8.72 10.13 -5.05
C TRP A 228 -7.21 9.89 -5.03
N ILE A 229 -6.74 8.65 -5.25
CA ILE A 229 -5.31 8.34 -5.40
C ILE A 229 -4.67 9.20 -6.51
N SER A 230 -5.43 9.51 -7.57
CA SER A 230 -4.95 10.35 -8.67
C SER A 230 -4.72 11.80 -8.29
N ASN A 231 -5.17 12.26 -7.12
CA ASN A 231 -4.85 13.59 -6.60
C ASN A 231 -3.41 13.68 -6.10
N PHE A 232 -2.81 12.55 -5.71
CA PHE A 232 -1.45 12.49 -5.17
C PHE A 232 -0.43 11.94 -6.19
N LEU A 233 -0.85 11.02 -7.05
CA LEU A 233 0.02 10.28 -7.97
C LEU A 233 -0.51 10.35 -9.40
N PHE A 234 0.39 10.40 -10.38
CA PHE A 234 -0.02 10.31 -11.78
C PHE A 234 -0.47 8.91 -12.22
N SER A 235 -0.06 7.87 -11.50
CA SER A 235 -0.46 6.50 -11.79
C SER A 235 -1.24 5.93 -10.61
N SER A 236 -2.45 5.45 -10.88
CA SER A 236 -3.33 4.83 -9.89
C SER A 236 -3.22 3.31 -9.83
N SER A 237 -2.41 2.66 -10.69
CA SER A 237 -2.32 1.19 -10.73
C SER A 237 -0.92 0.66 -11.03
N SER A 238 -0.54 -0.38 -10.29
CA SER A 238 0.70 -1.15 -10.49
C SER A 238 0.61 -2.09 -11.70
N LEU A 239 0.75 -1.56 -12.91
CA LEU A 239 0.68 -2.33 -14.17
C LEU A 239 1.65 -3.53 -14.24
N LYS A 240 2.71 -3.59 -13.43
CA LYS A 240 3.83 -4.53 -13.63
C LYS A 240 3.62 -5.95 -13.08
N ARG A 241 2.75 -6.20 -12.11
CA ARG A 241 2.80 -7.46 -11.33
C ARG A 241 1.48 -8.21 -11.18
N HIS A 242 0.38 -7.68 -11.72
CA HIS A 242 -0.93 -8.28 -11.48
C HIS A 242 -1.12 -9.65 -12.13
N HIS A 243 -0.53 -9.96 -13.29
CA HIS A 243 -0.81 -11.23 -13.97
C HIS A 243 -0.07 -12.43 -13.37
N TRP A 244 1.19 -12.26 -12.97
CA TRP A 244 2.07 -13.36 -12.56
C TRP A 244 1.82 -13.87 -11.13
N GLN A 245 1.12 -13.08 -10.31
CA GLN A 245 0.87 -13.40 -8.90
C GLN A 245 -0.57 -13.83 -8.62
N ARG A 246 -1.45 -13.81 -9.62
CA ARG A 246 -2.83 -14.28 -9.48
C ARG A 246 -2.88 -15.79 -9.28
N VAL A 247 -3.82 -16.22 -8.46
CA VAL A 247 -4.25 -17.61 -8.45
C VAL A 247 -5.11 -17.84 -9.67
N ASP A 248 -4.91 -18.98 -10.31
CA ASP A 248 -5.75 -19.40 -11.43
C ASP A 248 -7.09 -19.90 -10.89
N GLU A 249 -8.09 -19.02 -10.98
CA GLU A 249 -9.46 -19.27 -10.53
C GLU A 249 -10.17 -20.38 -11.33
N LYS A 250 -9.59 -20.84 -12.45
CA LYS A 250 -10.14 -21.96 -13.23
C LYS A 250 -9.71 -23.31 -12.68
N LYS A 251 -8.71 -23.36 -11.79
CA LYS A 251 -8.24 -24.62 -11.20
C LYS A 251 -9.35 -25.30 -10.41
N TRP A 252 -9.44 -26.62 -10.55
CA TRP A 252 -10.44 -27.42 -9.86
C TRP A 252 -10.37 -27.27 -8.33
N LEU A 253 -9.16 -27.25 -7.75
CA LEU A 253 -8.98 -27.04 -6.30
C LEU A 253 -9.62 -25.73 -5.82
N TYR A 254 -9.38 -24.62 -6.54
CA TYR A 254 -10.01 -23.33 -6.20
C TYR A 254 -11.54 -23.41 -6.26
N ARG A 255 -12.09 -24.06 -7.31
CA ARG A 255 -13.54 -24.25 -7.46
C ARG A 255 -14.13 -25.09 -6.33
N MET A 256 -13.43 -26.13 -5.90
CA MET A 256 -13.83 -26.94 -4.74
C MET A 256 -13.81 -26.14 -3.45
N GLU A 257 -12.73 -25.40 -3.18
CA GLU A 257 -12.61 -24.55 -1.98
C GLU A 257 -13.76 -23.53 -1.93
N LYS A 258 -14.06 -22.88 -3.06
CA LYS A 258 -15.19 -21.96 -3.18
C LYS A 258 -16.55 -22.65 -3.09
N ALA A 259 -16.70 -23.89 -3.56
CA ALA A 259 -17.93 -24.65 -3.39
C ALA A 259 -18.19 -24.99 -1.92
N ILE A 260 -17.17 -25.46 -1.19
CA ILE A 260 -17.25 -25.73 0.25
C ILE A 260 -17.59 -24.43 0.99
N ALA A 261 -16.88 -23.34 0.70
CA ALA A 261 -17.18 -22.03 1.26
C ALA A 261 -18.64 -21.63 0.96
N GLY A 262 -19.11 -21.84 -0.28
CA GLY A 262 -20.49 -21.58 -0.69
C GLY A 262 -21.54 -22.40 0.07
N SER A 263 -21.26 -23.67 0.38
CA SER A 263 -22.14 -24.49 1.22
C SER A 263 -22.21 -23.96 2.66
N ILE A 264 -21.08 -23.55 3.22
CA ILE A 264 -21.04 -22.92 4.56
C ILE A 264 -21.83 -21.60 4.53
N GLU A 265 -21.63 -20.77 3.50
CA GLU A 265 -22.37 -19.53 3.33
C GLU A 265 -23.88 -19.80 3.22
N PHE A 266 -24.30 -20.82 2.48
CA PHE A 266 -25.72 -21.18 2.35
C PHE A 266 -26.33 -21.54 3.71
N LEU A 267 -25.64 -22.34 4.52
CA LEU A 267 -26.08 -22.72 5.87
C LEU A 267 -26.13 -21.54 6.84
N LEU A 268 -25.26 -20.54 6.65
CA LEU A 268 -25.18 -19.34 7.50
C LEU A 268 -25.96 -18.15 6.93
N ASN A 269 -26.56 -18.24 5.74
CA ASN A 269 -27.37 -17.17 5.16
C ASN A 269 -28.81 -17.20 5.69
N ASN A 270 -28.94 -17.20 7.02
CA ASN A 270 -30.19 -17.21 7.76
C ASN A 270 -30.03 -16.42 9.08
N LEU A 271 -31.08 -16.43 9.90
CA LEU A 271 -31.09 -15.76 11.20
C LEU A 271 -29.97 -16.25 12.14
N ILE A 272 -29.55 -17.52 12.02
CA ILE A 272 -28.47 -18.09 12.83
C ILE A 272 -27.14 -17.46 12.45
N GLY A 273 -26.84 -17.30 11.16
CA GLY A 273 -25.61 -16.63 10.74
C GLY A 273 -25.61 -15.13 11.03
N ASP A 274 -26.77 -14.47 11.01
CA ASP A 274 -26.91 -13.07 11.45
C ASP A 274 -26.64 -12.92 12.95
N TRP A 275 -27.13 -13.86 13.75
CA TRP A 275 -26.81 -13.94 15.17
C TRP A 275 -25.32 -14.23 15.40
N LEU A 276 -24.73 -15.14 14.62
CA LEU A 276 -23.31 -15.49 14.69
C LEU A 276 -22.43 -14.28 14.38
N GLU A 277 -22.73 -13.55 13.31
CA GLU A 277 -21.99 -12.33 12.93
C GLU A 277 -21.98 -11.32 14.08
N LYS A 278 -23.14 -11.02 14.66
CA LYS A 278 -23.26 -10.08 15.80
C LYS A 278 -22.51 -10.57 17.04
N SER A 279 -22.61 -11.87 17.32
CA SER A 279 -21.92 -12.48 18.46
C SER A 279 -20.40 -12.44 18.29
N LEU A 280 -19.91 -12.74 17.08
CA LEU A 280 -18.49 -12.63 16.74
C LEU A 280 -18.00 -11.18 16.75
N ALA A 281 -18.82 -10.22 16.29
CA ALA A 281 -18.53 -8.79 16.36
C ALA A 281 -18.30 -8.35 17.81
N ALA A 282 -19.25 -8.67 18.70
CA ALA A 282 -19.16 -8.33 20.12
C ALA A 282 -17.96 -9.02 20.80
N TRP A 283 -17.77 -10.32 20.57
CA TRP A 283 -16.67 -11.07 21.18
C TRP A 283 -15.29 -10.59 20.71
N GLN A 284 -15.10 -10.42 19.39
CA GLN A 284 -13.84 -9.94 18.84
C GLN A 284 -13.58 -8.49 19.26
N GLY A 285 -14.60 -7.62 19.18
CA GLY A 285 -14.52 -6.22 19.60
C GLY A 285 -14.05 -6.09 21.04
N ASN A 286 -14.70 -6.79 21.97
CA ASN A 286 -14.33 -6.79 23.39
C ASN A 286 -12.89 -7.28 23.60
N ARG A 287 -12.50 -8.39 22.96
CA ARG A 287 -11.14 -8.95 23.09
C ARG A 287 -10.07 -7.99 22.54
N ILE A 288 -10.36 -7.30 21.44
CA ILE A 288 -9.44 -6.33 20.83
C ILE A 288 -9.32 -5.10 21.74
N GLN A 289 -10.41 -4.60 22.28
CA GLN A 289 -10.39 -3.45 23.21
C GLN A 289 -9.61 -3.79 24.49
N GLN A 290 -9.86 -4.95 25.10
CA GLN A 290 -9.14 -5.41 26.30
C GLN A 290 -7.63 -5.52 26.05
N LYS A 291 -7.20 -6.02 24.89
CA LYS A 291 -5.77 -6.14 24.55
C LYS A 291 -5.08 -4.78 24.36
N ASN A 292 -5.83 -3.75 23.98
CA ASN A 292 -5.28 -2.42 23.73
C ASN A 292 -5.43 -1.47 24.91
N TRP A 293 -6.26 -1.80 25.91
CA TRP A 293 -6.37 -1.03 27.14
C TRP A 293 -5.02 -0.93 27.87
N PRO A 294 -4.60 0.26 28.37
CA PRO A 294 -5.30 1.55 28.39
C PRO A 294 -4.97 2.51 27.22
N ARG A 295 -4.34 2.03 26.14
CA ARG A 295 -3.90 2.88 25.02
C ARG A 295 -5.10 3.48 24.28
N GLN A 296 -5.15 4.80 24.19
CA GLN A 296 -6.06 5.51 23.29
C GLN A 296 -5.45 5.49 21.89
N LEU A 297 -5.96 4.61 21.03
CA LEU A 297 -5.49 4.47 19.65
C LEU A 297 -6.28 5.39 18.72
N GLY A 298 -5.59 5.98 17.75
CA GLY A 298 -6.22 6.76 16.68
C GLY A 298 -7.03 5.88 15.71
N THR A 299 -7.92 6.49 14.94
CA THR A 299 -8.71 5.79 13.91
C THR A 299 -7.86 5.22 12.77
N ASP A 300 -6.65 5.73 12.58
CA ASP A 300 -5.65 5.22 11.65
C ASP A 300 -4.87 4.01 12.19
N GLU A 301 -4.88 3.81 13.51
CA GLU A 301 -4.23 2.70 14.22
C GLU A 301 -5.17 1.52 14.44
N LEU A 302 -6.40 1.80 14.85
CA LEU A 302 -7.44 0.80 15.08
C LEU A 302 -8.80 1.38 14.72
N TYR A 303 -9.47 0.74 13.77
CA TYR A 303 -10.86 1.07 13.42
C TYR A 303 -11.66 -0.22 13.34
N LEU A 304 -12.79 -0.28 14.03
CA LEU A 304 -13.66 -1.45 14.07
C LEU A 304 -15.08 -1.03 13.74
N SER A 305 -15.57 -1.43 12.58
CA SER A 305 -16.98 -1.35 12.20
C SER A 305 -17.40 -2.63 11.46
N ASP A 306 -18.70 -2.80 11.26
CA ASP A 306 -19.25 -3.91 10.47
C ASP A 306 -18.92 -3.81 8.97
N GLU A 307 -18.29 -2.72 8.55
CA GLU A 307 -17.93 -2.45 7.15
C GLU A 307 -16.42 -2.38 6.92
N THR A 308 -15.64 -1.97 7.93
CA THR A 308 -14.20 -1.79 7.82
C THR A 308 -13.50 -2.17 9.13
N LEU A 309 -12.44 -2.98 9.03
CA LEU A 309 -11.57 -3.29 10.16
C LEU A 309 -10.12 -2.93 9.81
N ILE A 310 -9.49 -2.07 10.62
CA ILE A 310 -8.09 -1.64 10.45
C ILE A 310 -7.29 -2.03 11.69
N PHE A 311 -6.15 -2.68 11.48
CA PHE A 311 -5.23 -3.13 12.52
C PHE A 311 -3.78 -2.69 12.20
N HIS A 312 -3.43 -1.46 12.57
CA HIS A 312 -2.06 -0.93 12.45
C HIS A 312 -1.35 -0.78 13.81
N ASN A 313 -1.88 -1.35 14.88
CA ASN A 313 -1.27 -1.36 16.21
C ASN A 313 -0.08 -2.37 16.32
N PRO A 314 1.01 -2.05 17.04
CA PRO A 314 1.26 -0.84 17.84
C PRO A 314 1.91 0.32 17.11
N ILE A 315 2.29 0.14 15.84
CA ILE A 315 3.03 1.16 15.08
C ILE A 315 2.32 1.38 13.75
N CYS A 316 1.72 2.56 13.59
CA CYS A 316 1.23 3.02 12.29
C CYS A 316 2.42 3.40 11.42
N LYS A 317 2.95 2.42 10.68
CA LYS A 317 4.12 2.61 9.80
C LYS A 317 3.91 3.75 8.80
N ASN A 318 2.68 3.96 8.33
CA ASN A 318 2.36 5.06 7.42
C ASN A 318 2.61 6.43 8.08
N ARG A 319 2.28 6.58 9.37
CA ARG A 319 2.52 7.81 10.13
C ARG A 319 4.02 8.08 10.31
N GLU A 320 4.80 7.06 10.69
CA GLU A 320 6.26 7.18 10.81
C GLU A 320 6.92 7.59 9.49
N VAL A 321 6.47 6.97 8.39
CA VAL A 321 7.00 7.28 7.05
C VAL A 321 6.66 8.72 6.65
N MET A 322 5.44 9.18 6.92
CA MET A 322 5.04 10.57 6.63
C MET A 322 5.78 11.58 7.49
N GLN A 323 6.00 11.31 8.77
CA GLN A 323 6.80 12.19 9.64
C GLN A 323 8.24 12.29 9.10
N ALA A 324 8.90 11.16 8.88
CA ALA A 324 10.25 11.13 8.33
C ALA A 324 10.35 11.72 6.91
N TYR A 325 9.27 11.69 6.14
CA TYR A 325 9.18 12.35 4.84
C TYR A 325 9.11 13.87 4.99
N ASN A 326 8.16 14.37 5.79
CA ASN A 326 7.97 15.80 6.02
C ASN A 326 9.20 16.46 6.63
N ASP A 327 9.84 15.81 7.61
CA ASP A 327 11.07 16.31 8.24
C ASP A 327 12.18 16.52 7.19
N LYS A 328 12.32 15.59 6.23
CA LYS A 328 13.32 15.70 5.17
C LYS A 328 12.98 16.76 4.12
N ILE A 329 11.70 16.92 3.79
CA ILE A 329 11.25 17.96 2.86
C ILE A 329 11.47 19.35 3.45
N ASN A 330 11.22 19.54 4.74
CA ASN A 330 11.44 20.81 5.43
C ASN A 330 12.93 21.19 5.59
N CYS A 331 13.84 20.23 5.40
CA CYS A 331 15.30 20.45 5.46
C CYS A 331 15.95 20.62 4.08
N LEU A 332 15.20 20.53 2.98
CA LEU A 332 15.67 20.87 1.63
C LEU A 332 15.73 22.38 1.43
#